data_AF-A0A8J5HAG3-F1
#
_entry.id   AF-A0A8J5HAG3-F1
#
_cell.length_a   1.000
_cell.length_b   1.000
_cell.length_c   1.000
_cell.angle_alpha   90.00
_cell.angle_beta   90.00
_cell.angle_gamma   90.00
#
_symmetry.space_group_name_H-M   'P 1'
#
loop_
_entity.id
_entity.type
_entity.pdbx_description
1 polymer ?
#
loop_
_entity_poly.entity_id
_entity_poly.type
_entity_poly.pdbx_seq_one_letter_code
_entity_poly.pdbx_strand_id
1 'polypeptide(L)' 'MAKPQFFLFLSLEIISTTALVVLGQSSSGDSMTPNNSLIDGQTLISAGGVFQLGFFSPDQDSENGYLGIWYYNRPPG' A
#
# COMPACT_ATOMS: atom_id res chain seq x y z
N MET A 1 -31.61 -10.75 -26.84
CA MET A 1 -30.97 -9.40 -26.85
C MET A 1 -30.91 -8.93 -25.41
N ALA A 2 -29.71 -8.79 -24.83
CA ALA A 2 -29.57 -8.38 -23.43
C ALA A 2 -29.92 -6.89 -23.27
N LYS A 3 -30.64 -6.54 -22.21
CA LYS A 3 -31.13 -5.18 -21.97
C LYS A 3 -29.94 -4.30 -21.51
N PRO A 4 -29.83 -3.03 -21.95
CA PRO A 4 -28.67 -2.16 -21.66
C PRO A 4 -28.31 -2.04 -20.17
N GLN A 5 -29.29 -2.17 -19.28
CA GLN A 5 -29.09 -2.15 -17.81
C GLN A 5 -28.21 -3.29 -17.30
N PHE A 6 -28.21 -4.45 -17.98
CA PHE A 6 -27.40 -5.61 -17.62
C PHE A 6 -25.90 -5.33 -17.76
N PHE A 7 -25.50 -4.55 -18.77
CA PHE A 7 -24.10 -4.25 -19.03
C PHE A 7 -23.52 -3.25 -18.03
N LEU A 8 -24.31 -2.30 -17.54
CA LEU A 8 -23.90 -1.34 -16.50
C LEU A 8 -23.70 -2.03 -15.14
N PHE A 9 -24.57 -2.99 -14.81
CA PHE A 9 -24.42 -3.75 -13.58
C PHE A 9 -23.16 -4.63 -13.62
N LEU A 10 -22.93 -5.31 -14.74
CA LEU A 10 -21.75 -6.15 -14.93
C LEU A 10 -20.44 -5.35 -14.91
N SER A 11 -20.41 -4.16 -15.52
CA SER A 11 -19.21 -3.33 -15.49
C SER A 11 -18.91 -2.80 -14.08
N LEU A 12 -19.94 -2.43 -13.31
CA LEU A 12 -19.76 -1.94 -11.94
C LEU A 12 -19.22 -3.04 -11.01
N GLU A 13 -19.72 -4.27 -11.14
CA GLU A 13 -19.20 -5.44 -10.41
C GLU A 13 -17.72 -5.69 -10.72
N ILE A 14 -17.33 -5.61 -12.00
CA ILE A 14 -15.94 -5.78 -12.43
C ILE A 14 -15.06 -4.65 -11.88
N ILE A 15 -15.51 -3.39 -11.93
CA ILE A 15 -14.78 -2.23 -11.40
C ILE A 15 -14.61 -2.34 -9.88
N SER A 16 -15.66 -2.72 -9.15
CA SER A 16 -15.61 -2.91 -7.70
C SER A 16 -14.61 -4.01 -7.31
N THR A 17 -14.66 -5.14 -8.00
CA THR A 17 -13.77 -6.27 -7.73
C THR A 17 -12.31 -5.92 -8.03
N THR A 18 -12.05 -5.25 -9.16
CA THR A 18 -10.70 -4.81 -9.51
C THR A 18 -10.17 -3.75 -8.55
N ALA A 19 -11.00 -2.80 -8.10
CA ALA A 19 -10.64 -1.82 -7.08
C ALA A 19 -10.28 -2.49 -5.74
N LEU A 20 -11.07 -3.46 -5.27
CA LEU A 20 -10.76 -4.21 -4.05
C LEU A 20 -9.43 -4.96 -4.14
N VAL A 21 -9.15 -5.57 -5.30
CA VAL A 21 -7.89 -6.29 -5.53
C VAL A 21 -6.69 -5.33 -5.51
N VAL A 22 -6.80 -4.16 -6.13
CA VAL A 22 -5.73 -3.14 -6.14
C VAL A 22 -5.48 -2.56 -4.74
N LEU A 23 -6.53 -2.30 -3.97
CA LEU A 23 -6.42 -1.75 -2.62
C LEU A 23 -5.97 -2.79 -1.57
N GLY A 24 -6.14 -4.09 -1.85
CA GLY A 24 -5.79 -5.18 -0.94
C GLY A 24 -4.35 -5.71 -1.05
N GLN A 25 -3.54 -5.23 -2.00
CA GLN A 25 -2.17 -5.72 -2.17
C GLN A 25 -1.20 -5.00 -1.22
N SER A 26 -1.17 -5.47 0.04
CA SER A 26 -0.06 -5.19 0.95
C SER A 26 0.98 -6.31 0.78
N SER A 27 2.03 -6.07 0.01
CA SER A 27 3.19 -6.97 -0.02
C SER A 27 4.04 -6.75 1.24
N SER A 28 3.65 -7.39 2.34
CA SER A 28 4.46 -7.46 3.56
C SER A 28 5.59 -8.47 3.35
N GLY A 29 6.57 -8.09 2.53
CA GLY A 29 7.86 -8.76 2.45
C GLY A 29 8.88 -8.11 3.39
N ASP A 30 9.96 -8.82 3.66
CA ASP A 30 11.17 -8.28 4.29
C ASP A 30 12.20 -7.78 3.25
N SER A 31 11.86 -7.91 1.96
CA SER A 31 12.74 -7.66 0.82
C SER A 31 12.02 -6.96 -0.32
N MET A 32 12.77 -6.15 -1.06
CA MET A 32 12.32 -5.42 -2.25
C MET A 32 13.13 -5.86 -3.45
N THR A 33 12.47 -6.12 -4.57
CA THR A 33 13.13 -6.35 -5.86
C THR A 33 13.16 -5.03 -6.64
N PRO A 34 14.08 -4.86 -7.60
CA PRO A 34 14.19 -3.62 -8.39
C PRO A 34 12.89 -3.22 -9.13
N ASN A 35 11.99 -4.17 -9.36
CA ASN A 35 10.75 -3.95 -10.09
C ASN A 35 9.57 -3.62 -9.17
N ASN A 36 9.77 -3.66 -7.86
CA ASN A 36 8.75 -3.38 -6.86
C ASN A 36 9.09 -2.05 -6.18
N SER A 37 8.24 -1.05 -6.35
CA SER A 37 8.39 0.23 -5.65
C SER A 37 7.72 0.20 -4.28
N LEU A 38 8.33 0.83 -3.28
CA LEU A 38 7.64 1.23 -2.06
C LEU A 38 6.88 2.53 -2.36
N ILE A 39 5.59 2.56 -2.06
CA ILE A 39 4.78 3.78 -2.16
C ILE A 39 4.30 4.21 -0.76
N ASP A 40 3.83 5.46 -0.64
CA ASP A 40 3.30 5.97 0.62
C ASP A 40 2.23 5.05 1.21
N GLY A 41 2.33 4.82 2.53
CA GLY A 41 1.48 3.89 3.27
C GLY A 41 1.96 2.43 3.23
N GLN A 42 2.90 2.06 2.36
CA GLN A 42 3.54 0.74 2.38
C GLN A 42 4.80 0.73 3.25
N THR A 43 5.07 -0.41 3.87
CA THR A 43 6.25 -0.62 4.71
C THR A 43 6.79 -2.03 4.53
N LEU A 44 8.07 -2.21 4.83
CA LEU A 44 8.72 -3.53 4.91
C LEU A 44 9.12 -3.79 6.35
N ILE A 45 8.78 -4.98 6.86
CA ILE A 45 9.18 -5.41 8.18
C ILE A 45 10.34 -6.39 7.99
N SER A 46 11.48 -6.11 8.62
CA SER A 46 12.69 -6.95 8.54
C SER A 46 12.40 -8.39 8.95
N ALA A 47 13.17 -9.35 8.41
CA ALA A 47 13.22 -10.72 8.92
C ALA A 47 13.43 -10.71 10.45
N GLY A 48 12.46 -11.26 11.20
CA GLY A 48 12.46 -11.26 12.66
C GLY A 48 11.67 -10.13 13.34
N GLY A 49 11.06 -9.22 12.58
CA GLY A 49 10.09 -8.26 13.13
C GLY A 49 10.68 -7.16 14.02
N VAL A 50 11.95 -6.82 13.84
CA VAL A 50 12.65 -5.84 14.69
C VAL A 50 12.61 -4.43 14.08
N PHE A 51 12.81 -4.34 12.77
CA PHE A 51 12.89 -3.07 12.05
C PHE A 51 11.77 -2.94 11.03
N GLN A 52 11.34 -1.70 10.80
CA GLN A 52 10.40 -1.30 9.77
C GLN A 52 11.04 -0.24 8.89
N LEU A 53 10.93 -0.41 7.58
CA LEU A 53 11.33 0.56 6.54
C LEU A 53 10.07 1.14 5.91
N GLY A 54 10.00 2.46 5.78
CA GLY A 54 8.85 3.13 5.18
C GLY A 54 9.03 4.63 5.01
N PHE A 55 8.06 5.25 4.35
CA PHE A 55 7.96 6.71 4.30
C PHE A 55 7.32 7.25 5.59
N PHE A 56 7.80 8.40 6.06
CA PHE A 56 7.27 9.11 7.23
C PHE A 56 7.48 10.62 7.11
N SER A 57 6.69 11.40 7.84
CA SER A 57 6.88 12.83 8.03
C SER A 57 7.14 13.10 9.52
N PRO A 58 8.30 13.68 9.91
CA PRO A 58 8.62 13.97 11.31
C PRO A 58 7.69 15.05 11.89
N ASP A 59 7.27 16.00 11.06
CA ASP A 59 6.28 17.01 11.40
C ASP A 59 4.97 16.70 10.69
N GLN A 60 3.87 16.55 11.44
CA GLN A 60 2.54 16.22 10.89
C GLN A 60 2.01 17.26 9.89
N ASP A 61 2.46 18.52 10.01
CA ASP A 61 2.06 19.62 9.14
C ASP A 61 3.06 19.87 7.99
N SER A 62 4.07 19.02 7.82
CA SER A 62 5.06 19.15 6.75
C SER A 62 4.68 18.33 5.51
N GLU A 63 4.77 18.96 4.35
CA GLU A 63 4.65 18.31 3.04
C GLU A 63 5.88 17.46 2.68
N ASN A 64 6.95 17.50 3.49
CA ASN A 64 8.18 16.77 3.23
C ASN A 64 8.06 15.32 3.75
N GLY A 65 7.97 14.37 2.81
CA GLY A 65 8.09 12.94 3.10
C GLY A 65 9.55 12.48 3.11
N TYR A 66 9.92 11.67 4.10
CA TYR A 66 11.24 11.08 4.26
C TYR A 66 11.14 9.56 4.21
N LEU A 67 12.20 8.90 3.71
CA LEU A 67 12.35 7.45 3.80
C LEU A 67 13.27 7.12 4.99
N GLY A 68 12.84 6.23 5.88
CA GLY A 68 13.61 5.88 7.07
C GLY A 68 13.41 4.46 7.55
N ILE A 69 14.26 4.04 8.51
CA ILE A 69 14.18 2.76 9.20
C ILE A 69 14.02 3.04 10.70
N TRP A 70 13.08 2.35 11.35
CA TRP A 70 12.82 2.48 12.79
C TRP A 70 12.46 1.12 13.41
N TYR A 71 12.31 1.09 14.74
CA TYR A 71 11.87 -0.12 15.43
C TYR A 71 10.41 -0.44 15.11
N TYR A 72 10.13 -1.70 14.76
CA TYR A 72 8.77 -2.15 14.53
C TYR A 72 7.91 -1.92 15.78
N ASN A 73 6.69 -1.44 15.59
CA ASN A 73 5.76 -1.05 16.66
C ASN A 73 6.22 0.16 17.52
N ARG A 74 7.13 0.98 17.00
CA ARG A 74 7.46 2.32 17.53
C ARG A 74 7.18 3.38 16.46
N PRO A 75 6.81 4.60 16.84
CA PRO A 75 6.74 5.69 15.88
C PRO A 75 8.14 5.96 15.29
N PRO A 76 8.24 6.24 13.98
CA PRO A 76 9.42 6.90 13.46
C PRO A 76 9.58 8.26 14.17
N GLY A 77 10.83 8.68 14.36
CA GLY A 77 11.22 9.78 15.25
C GLY A 77 10.40 11.07 15.08
#